data_AF-A0A958T5G1-F1
#
_entry.id   AF-A0A958T5G1-F1
#
_cell.length_a   1.000
_cell.length_b   1.000
_cell.length_c   1.000
_cell.angle_alpha   90.00
_cell.angle_beta   90.00
_cell.angle_gamma   90.00
#
_symmetry.space_group_name_H-M   'P 1'
#
loop_
_entity.id
_entity.type
_entity.pdbx_description
1 polymer ?
#
loop_
_entity_poly.entity_id
_entity_poly.type
_entity_poly.pdbx_seq_one_letter_code
_entity_poly.pdbx_strand_id
1 'polypeptide(L)'
;MISSDLRYAHHPNDVKHYTTRELRDHFLIDNLFQKDFINLTYSMYDRFIVGGAMPVNKSLKLETIDDLKSDYFLERRELGIVNIGGKGIVEVDGESYELSKKEALYIGKG
;
A
#
# COMPACT_ATOMS: atom_id res chain seq x y z
N MET A 1 -7.09 10.65 2.30
CA MET A 1 -6.27 11.15 1.19
C MET A 1 -5.28 10.05 0.88
N ILE A 2 -5.19 9.68 -0.39
CA ILE A 2 -4.25 8.67 -0.86
C ILE A 2 -3.03 9.39 -1.42
N SER A 3 -1.84 8.90 -1.07
CA SER A 3 -0.59 9.25 -1.72
C SER A 3 -0.03 7.99 -2.36
N SER A 4 0.42 8.08 -3.61
CA SER A 4 1.07 6.98 -4.31
C SER A 4 2.41 7.44 -4.87
N ASP A 5 3.41 6.58 -4.74
CA ASP A 5 4.75 6.76 -5.31
C ASP A 5 5.10 5.55 -6.20
N LEU A 6 5.68 5.80 -7.38
CA LEU A 6 6.05 4.76 -8.34
C LEU A 6 7.56 4.48 -8.26
N ARG A 7 7.92 3.23 -8.00
CA ARG A 7 9.30 2.75 -7.93
C ARG A 7 9.63 1.88 -9.14
N TYR A 8 10.59 2.32 -9.95
CA TYR A 8 11.05 1.53 -11.09
C TYR A 8 11.95 0.37 -10.66
N ALA A 9 12.00 -0.67 -11.49
CA ALA A 9 12.95 -1.76 -11.31
C ALA A 9 14.33 -1.33 -11.84
N HIS A 10 15.39 -1.70 -11.12
CA HIS A 10 16.76 -1.35 -11.43
C HIS A 10 17.56 -2.60 -11.85
N HIS A 11 18.46 -2.43 -12.82
CA HIS A 11 19.36 -3.51 -13.21
C HIS A 11 20.46 -3.67 -12.15
N PRO A 12 20.93 -4.90 -11.83
CA PRO A 12 21.93 -5.11 -10.79
C PRO A 12 23.24 -4.35 -11.01
N ASN A 13 23.62 -4.09 -12.27
CA ASN A 13 24.81 -3.29 -12.57
C ASN A 13 24.62 -1.79 -12.30
N ASP A 14 23.40 -1.27 -12.30
CA ASP A 14 23.14 0.14 -11.96
C ASP A 14 23.28 0.33 -10.45
N VAL A 15 22.64 -0.55 -9.67
CA VAL A 15 22.59 -0.50 -8.21
C VAL A 15 23.98 -0.57 -7.56
N LYS A 16 24.94 -1.25 -8.21
CA LYS A 16 26.34 -1.32 -7.74
C LYS A 16 27.02 0.05 -7.62
N HIS A 17 26.55 1.04 -8.38
CA HIS A 17 27.14 2.38 -8.43
C HIS A 17 26.34 3.39 -7.59
N TYR A 18 25.26 2.97 -6.94
CA TYR A 18 24.43 3.87 -6.16
C TYR A 18 25.13 4.25 -4.85
N THR A 19 25.04 5.53 -4.54
CA THR A 19 25.35 6.08 -3.22
C THR A 19 24.37 5.55 -2.18
N THR A 20 24.73 5.65 -0.90
CA THR A 20 23.83 5.32 0.21
C THR A 20 22.50 6.09 0.13
N ARG A 21 22.53 7.33 -0.37
CA ARG A 21 21.33 8.13 -0.53
C ARG A 21 20.43 7.59 -1.64
N GLU A 22 21.00 7.31 -2.81
CA GLU A 22 20.26 6.73 -3.94
C GLU A 22 19.65 5.37 -3.59
N LEU A 23 20.36 4.51 -2.85
CA LEU A 23 19.80 3.25 -2.37
C LEU A 23 18.54 3.47 -1.52
N ARG A 24 18.54 4.45 -0.62
CA ARG A 24 17.35 4.77 0.18
C ARG A 24 16.26 5.39 -0.68
N ASP A 25 16.63 6.31 -1.55
CA ASP A 25 15.70 6.97 -2.44
C ASP A 25 15.01 5.98 -3.38
N HIS A 26 15.62 4.85 -3.75
CA HIS A 26 14.99 3.86 -4.64
C HIS A 26 14.31 2.70 -3.92
N PHE A 27 14.83 2.26 -2.76
CA PHE A 27 14.40 1.01 -2.12
C PHE A 27 13.75 1.18 -0.75
N LEU A 28 13.90 2.33 -0.09
CA LEU A 28 13.32 2.55 1.23
C LEU A 28 11.98 3.29 1.11
N ILE A 29 11.00 2.82 1.88
CA ILE A 29 9.74 3.52 2.15
C ILE A 29 9.79 3.96 3.61
N ASP A 30 9.99 5.25 3.87
CA ASP A 30 10.19 5.79 5.22
C ASP A 30 8.94 6.44 5.82
N ASN A 31 7.86 6.56 5.05
CA ASN A 31 6.61 7.21 5.43
C ASN A 31 5.38 6.29 5.31
N LEU A 32 5.53 4.98 5.57
CA LEU A 32 4.48 3.99 5.32
C LEU A 32 3.18 4.24 6.12
N PHE A 33 3.27 4.68 7.38
CA PHE A 33 2.10 4.98 8.22
C PHE A 33 2.05 6.45 8.60
N GLN A 34 1.01 7.14 8.13
CA GLN A 34 0.75 8.52 8.47
C GLN A 34 -0.72 8.68 8.88
N LYS A 35 -0.93 9.40 9.98
CA LYS A 35 -2.26 9.63 10.57
C LYS A 35 -3.25 10.19 9.54
N ASP A 36 -4.33 9.45 9.31
CA ASP A 36 -5.42 9.76 8.38
C ASP A 36 -5.05 9.77 6.89
N PHE A 37 -4.01 9.02 6.52
CA PHE A 37 -3.57 8.80 5.14
C PHE A 37 -3.46 7.31 4.80
N ILE A 38 -3.62 7.04 3.50
CA ILE A 38 -3.20 5.79 2.87
C ILE A 38 -1.99 6.13 2.01
N ASN A 39 -0.84 5.59 2.36
CA ASN A 39 0.39 5.76 1.60
C ASN A 39 0.66 4.46 0.85
N LEU A 40 0.75 4.54 -0.47
CA LEU A 40 0.99 3.44 -1.38
C LEU A 40 2.32 3.64 -2.10
N THR A 41 3.04 2.56 -2.31
CA THR A 41 4.21 2.51 -3.17
C THR A 41 3.97 1.42 -4.21
N TYR A 42 3.86 1.84 -5.46
CA TYR A 42 3.72 0.95 -6.60
C TYR A 42 5.10 0.58 -7.12
N SER A 43 5.50 -0.68 -6.92
CA SER A 43 6.76 -1.22 -7.39
C SER A 43 6.62 -1.86 -8.76
N MET A 44 7.50 -1.52 -9.69
CA MET A 44 7.59 -2.19 -10.99
C MET A 44 8.20 -3.59 -10.90
N TYR A 45 8.73 -3.99 -9.75
CA TYR A 45 8.97 -5.41 -9.45
C TYR A 45 7.62 -6.11 -9.28
N ASP A 46 7.26 -6.94 -10.26
CA ASP A 46 6.00 -7.69 -10.35
C ASP A 46 4.72 -6.87 -10.21
N ARG A 47 4.82 -5.53 -10.38
CA ARG A 47 3.69 -4.61 -10.21
C ARG A 47 3.06 -4.70 -8.81
N PHE A 48 3.86 -5.02 -7.81
CA PHE A 48 3.43 -5.13 -6.42
C PHE A 48 3.14 -3.74 -5.83
N ILE A 49 2.02 -3.61 -5.11
CA ILE A 49 1.70 -2.39 -4.37
C ILE A 49 1.79 -2.72 -2.90
N VAL A 50 2.65 -1.98 -2.19
CA VAL A 50 2.75 -2.02 -0.73
C VAL A 50 2.26 -0.69 -0.18
N GLY A 51 1.63 -0.71 0.99
CA GLY A 51 1.20 0.53 1.59
C GLY A 51 0.80 0.40 3.05
N GLY A 52 0.59 1.54 3.68
CA GLY A 52 0.06 1.63 5.04
C GLY A 52 -1.15 2.55 5.08
N ALA A 53 -2.17 2.11 5.80
CA ALA A 53 -3.37 2.89 6.10
C ALA A 53 -3.47 3.07 7.62
N MET A 54 -3.53 4.31 8.09
CA MET A 54 -3.63 4.62 9.52
C MET A 54 -4.81 5.56 9.80
N PRO A 55 -6.06 5.05 9.85
CA PRO A 55 -7.21 5.85 10.25
C PRO A 55 -7.09 6.23 11.74
N VAL A 56 -7.32 7.50 12.07
CA VAL A 56 -7.32 7.98 13.47
C VAL A 56 -8.55 8.83 13.77
N ASN A 57 -8.82 9.84 12.95
CA ASN A 57 -9.97 10.73 13.12
C ASN A 57 -11.06 10.50 12.06
N LYS A 58 -10.74 9.80 10.96
CA LYS A 58 -11.66 9.55 9.86
C LYS A 58 -11.45 8.18 9.24
N SER A 59 -12.50 7.65 8.61
CA SER A 59 -12.39 6.49 7.73
C SER A 59 -11.55 6.84 6.50
N LEU A 60 -10.82 5.85 6.00
CA LEU A 60 -9.98 5.99 4.82
C LEU A 60 -10.49 5.03 3.76
N LYS A 61 -10.93 5.58 2.63
CA LYS A 61 -11.37 4.81 1.48
C LYS A 61 -10.17 4.51 0.59
N LEU A 62 -10.01 3.24 0.20
CA LEU A 62 -9.04 2.82 -0.79
C LEU A 62 -9.59 3.10 -2.19
N GLU A 63 -9.25 4.27 -2.73
CA GLU A 63 -9.58 4.67 -4.09
C GLU A 63 -8.57 4.11 -5.10
N THR A 64 -8.97 4.02 -6.36
CA THR A 64 -8.07 3.67 -7.46
C THR A 64 -6.99 4.74 -7.65
N ILE A 65 -5.86 4.35 -8.23
CA ILE A 65 -4.78 5.27 -8.63
C ILE A 65 -4.65 5.24 -10.15
N ASP A 66 -4.22 6.36 -10.75
CA ASP A 66 -4.19 6.50 -12.22
C ASP A 66 -3.32 5.43 -12.90
N ASP A 67 -2.24 5.00 -12.24
CA ASP A 67 -1.33 3.97 -12.73
C ASP A 67 -1.97 2.59 -12.91
N LEU A 68 -3.11 2.33 -12.24
CA LEU A 68 -3.83 1.06 -12.36
C LEU A 68 -4.72 0.98 -13.60
N LYS A 69 -5.16 2.14 -14.13
CA LYS A 69 -6.11 2.22 -15.26
C LYS A 69 -7.32 1.29 -15.06
N SER A 70 -7.90 1.33 -13.86
CA SER A 70 -9.06 0.55 -13.42
C SER A 70 -10.08 1.44 -12.72
N ASP A 71 -11.36 1.05 -12.77
CA ASP A 71 -12.47 1.83 -12.20
C ASP A 71 -12.42 1.80 -10.66
N TYR A 72 -11.94 0.71 -10.08
CA TYR A 72 -11.72 0.54 -8.65
C TYR A 72 -10.45 -0.28 -8.38
N PHE A 73 -9.97 -0.25 -7.14
CA PHE A 73 -8.62 -0.71 -6.79
C PHE A 73 -8.40 -2.22 -6.99
N LEU A 74 -9.42 -3.06 -6.70
CA LEU A 74 -9.34 -4.53 -6.75
C LEU A 74 -9.98 -5.15 -8.00
N GLU A 75 -10.27 -4.37 -9.04
CA GLU A 75 -10.91 -4.87 -10.27
C GLU A 75 -10.15 -6.04 -10.90
N ARG A 76 -8.82 -6.02 -10.77
CA ARG A 76 -7.91 -7.01 -11.36
C ARG A 76 -6.79 -7.40 -10.39
N ARG A 77 -7.00 -7.20 -9.09
CA ARG A 77 -6.00 -7.40 -8.03
C ARG A 77 -6.63 -8.03 -6.79
N GLU A 78 -5.82 -8.73 -6.04
CA GLU A 78 -6.13 -9.18 -4.69
C GLU A 78 -5.37 -8.31 -3.67
N LEU A 79 -5.82 -8.32 -2.42
CA LEU A 79 -5.25 -7.54 -1.33
C LEU A 79 -5.13 -8.36 -0.05
N GLY A 80 -3.94 -8.35 0.53
CA GLY A 80 -3.69 -8.83 1.89
C GLY A 80 -3.51 -7.65 2.84
N ILE A 81 -4.26 -7.63 3.93
CA ILE A 81 -4.16 -6.64 5.01
C ILE A 81 -3.67 -7.36 6.25
N VAL A 82 -2.70 -6.77 6.95
CA VAL A 82 -2.25 -7.22 8.28
C VAL A 82 -2.30 -6.03 9.22
N ASN A 83 -3.09 -6.13 10.30
CA ASN A 83 -3.16 -5.07 11.27
C ASN A 83 -1.96 -5.15 12.24
N ILE A 84 -1.06 -4.18 12.20
CA ILE A 84 0.09 -4.10 13.11
C ILE A 84 -0.13 -3.12 14.29
N GLY A 85 -1.24 -2.38 14.29
CA GLY A 85 -1.58 -1.32 15.23
C GLY A 85 -2.59 -1.73 16.31
N GLY A 86 -3.48 -0.79 16.67
CA GLY A 86 -4.62 -1.04 17.56
C GLY A 86 -5.80 -1.69 16.83
N LYS A 87 -6.83 -2.11 17.57
CA LYS A 87 -8.06 -2.68 16.98
C LYS A 87 -8.66 -1.70 15.96
N GLY A 88 -9.02 -2.21 14.79
CA GLY A 88 -9.63 -1.45 13.71
C GLY A 88 -10.71 -2.24 12.99
N ILE A 89 -11.40 -1.59 12.06
CA ILE A 89 -12.42 -2.21 11.20
C ILE A 89 -12.03 -1.98 9.75
N VAL A 90 -12.13 -3.02 8.93
CA VAL A 90 -12.06 -2.94 7.48
C VAL A 90 -13.45 -3.24 6.94
N GLU A 91 -14.00 -2.34 6.12
CA GLU A 91 -15.28 -2.54 5.44
C GLU A 91 -15.02 -2.88 3.97
N VAL A 92 -15.63 -3.96 3.50
CA VAL A 92 -15.54 -4.46 2.11
C VAL A 92 -16.97 -4.63 1.59
N ASP A 93 -17.37 -3.85 0.60
CA ASP A 93 -18.71 -3.87 -0.02
C ASP A 93 -19.88 -3.87 0.99
N GLY A 94 -19.72 -3.13 2.09
CA GLY A 94 -20.70 -3.01 3.17
C GLY A 94 -20.60 -4.08 4.26
N GLU A 95 -19.74 -5.08 4.11
CA GLU A 95 -19.42 -6.06 5.16
C GLU A 95 -18.26 -5.58 6.02
N SER A 96 -18.44 -5.57 7.35
CA SER A 96 -17.44 -5.09 8.30
C SER A 96 -16.66 -6.25 8.94
N TYR A 97 -15.33 -6.16 8.86
CA TYR A 97 -14.39 -7.08 9.51
C TYR A 97 -13.65 -6.35 10.62
N GLU A 98 -13.83 -6.78 11.87
CA GLU A 98 -13.00 -6.31 12.97
C GLU A 98 -11.64 -7.01 12.92
N LEU A 99 -10.55 -6.23 12.96
CA LEU A 99 -9.19 -6.74 12.99
C LEU A 99 -8.48 -6.26 14.25
N SER A 100 -8.13 -7.19 15.12
CA SER A 100 -7.21 -7.01 16.24
C SER A 100 -5.75 -6.99 15.77
N LYS A 101 -4.84 -6.62 16.68
CA LYS A 101 -3.41 -6.60 16.38
C LYS A 101 -2.93 -8.01 15.98
N LYS A 102 -2.21 -8.09 14.85
CA LYS A 102 -1.69 -9.29 14.17
C LYS A 102 -2.74 -10.15 13.45
N GLU A 103 -3.99 -9.70 13.38
CA GLU A 103 -4.97 -10.35 12.50
C GLU A 103 -4.79 -9.87 11.07
N ALA A 104 -5.21 -10.72 10.14
CA ALA A 104 -5.09 -10.49 8.71
C ALA A 104 -6.42 -10.71 8.01
N LEU A 105 -6.62 -9.98 6.93
CA LEU A 105 -7.76 -10.11 6.03
C LEU A 105 -7.24 -10.27 4.61
N TYR A 106 -7.77 -11.24 3.89
CA TYR A 106 -7.53 -11.42 2.47
C TYR A 106 -8.81 -11.03 1.72
N ILE A 107 -8.64 -10.19 0.70
CA ILE A 107 -9.71 -9.74 -0.19
C ILE A 107 -9.32 -10.17 -1.60
N GLY A 108 -10.16 -10.99 -2.21
CA GLY A 108 -9.95 -11.46 -3.58
C GLY A 108 -10.15 -10.34 -4.59
N LYS A 109 -9.98 -10.69 -5.86
CA LYS A 109 -10.35 -9.83 -6.97
C LYS A 109 -11.87 -9.64 -7.04
N GLY A 110 -12.29 -8.40 -7.33
CA GLY A 110 -13.69 -8.03 -7.55
C GLY A 110 -14.18 -7.09 -6.47
#